data_AF-A0A024UVW8-F1
#
_entry.id   AF-A0A024UVW8-F1
#
_cell.length_a   1.000
_cell.length_b   1.000
_cell.length_c   1.000
_cell.angle_alpha   90.00
_cell.angle_beta   90.00
_cell.angle_gamma   90.00
#
_symmetry.space_group_name_H-M   'P 1'
#
loop_
_entity.id
_entity.type
_entity.pdbx_description
1 polymer ?
#
loop_
_entity_poly.entity_id
_entity_poly.type
_entity_poly.pdbx_seq_one_letter_code
_entity_poly.pdbx_strand_id
1 'polypeptide(L)'
;MRIHYINMFLFSLMLNILLNAHKNHYNTTLHTPNTTKIPTTRLLCECELYAPPNYNNDPKMKQVMDNFDRHTQQRFHEYEQRMIKNRKECKEQCEQNIQKLILKEKIQKELKEKLSALQIDLSTHDIPTCVCEKSLADKTEKFCLKCGYGLGGALTSWEIFGYTGIYGWANYAALLAHEAGVKAGIKAVIDMLSSLPGLNRFPSVDFSKMINATNFNKSTELVNIVKVLSNELCKTSNKQFFCSFTNMDNGKQLAGYIDSAYQAGVAEASNVQGAKVAIIKTTTADLSYNMFVSGITILVIVLVMVIIYLILRYRRKKKMKKKLQYIKLLKE
;
A
#
# COMPACT_ATOMS: atom_id res chain seq x y z
N MET A 1 12.51 16.14 -6.71
CA MET A 1 12.92 17.39 -6.03
C MET A 1 11.98 18.59 -6.23
N ARG A 2 11.36 18.82 -7.40
CA ARG A 2 10.48 20.01 -7.62
C ARG A 2 9.16 20.02 -6.83
N ILE A 3 8.61 18.86 -6.48
CA ILE A 3 7.33 18.74 -5.72
C ILE A 3 7.51 19.07 -4.23
N HIS A 4 8.70 18.80 -3.68
CA HIS A 4 9.00 19.11 -2.27
C HIS A 4 9.03 20.60 -1.98
N TYR A 5 9.41 21.44 -2.96
CA TYR A 5 9.37 22.89 -2.80
C TYR A 5 7.93 23.39 -2.68
N ILE A 6 6.98 22.84 -3.44
CA ILE A 6 5.58 23.28 -3.42
C ILE A 6 4.92 22.93 -2.08
N ASN A 7 5.13 21.72 -1.56
CA ASN A 7 4.56 21.31 -0.26
C ASN A 7 5.20 22.06 0.92
N MET A 8 6.50 22.34 0.86
CA MET A 8 7.19 23.12 1.90
C MET A 8 6.79 24.61 1.86
N PHE A 9 6.50 25.15 0.67
CA PHE A 9 5.98 26.52 0.50
C PHE A 9 4.52 26.65 0.95
N LEU A 10 3.68 25.63 0.73
CA LEU A 10 2.30 25.62 1.23
C LEU A 10 2.25 25.50 2.77
N PHE A 11 3.15 24.72 3.37
CA PHE A 11 3.29 24.66 4.83
C PHE A 11 3.81 25.97 5.43
N SER A 12 4.79 26.62 4.80
CA SER A 12 5.28 27.93 5.25
C SER A 12 4.22 29.02 5.10
N LEU A 13 3.40 28.97 4.04
CA LEU A 13 2.28 29.89 3.81
C LEU A 13 1.21 29.71 4.90
N MET A 14 0.82 28.48 5.22
CA MET A 14 -0.15 28.19 6.29
C MET A 14 0.37 28.61 7.68
N LEU A 15 1.67 28.40 7.97
CA LEU A 15 2.31 28.87 9.19
C LEU A 15 2.40 30.40 9.24
N ASN A 16 2.69 31.08 8.13
CA ASN A 16 2.69 32.53 8.05
C ASN A 16 1.30 33.13 8.25
N ILE A 17 0.25 32.52 7.70
CA ILE A 17 -1.15 32.98 7.93
C ILE A 17 -1.53 32.82 9.41
N LEU A 18 -1.11 31.72 10.06
CA LEU A 18 -1.35 31.49 11.48
C LEU A 18 -0.56 32.48 12.37
N LEU A 19 0.68 32.80 12.00
CA LEU A 19 1.54 33.74 12.72
C LEU A 19 1.09 35.21 12.53
N ASN A 20 0.60 35.57 11.34
CA ASN A 20 0.05 36.91 11.07
C ASN A 20 -1.30 37.14 11.76
N ALA A 21 -2.12 36.10 11.91
CA ALA A 21 -3.36 36.21 12.69
C ALA A 21 -3.10 36.54 14.17
N HIS A 22 -1.93 36.17 14.70
CA HIS A 22 -1.54 36.44 16.08
C HIS A 22 -0.83 37.79 16.28
N LYS A 23 -0.35 38.43 15.20
CA LYS A 23 0.33 39.75 15.25
C LYS A 23 -0.62 40.95 15.17
N ASN A 24 -1.85 40.79 14.69
CA ASN A 24 -2.81 41.89 14.55
C ASN A 24 -3.50 42.32 15.86
N HIS A 25 -2.94 41.99 17.03
CA HIS A 25 -3.53 42.35 18.33
C HIS A 25 -2.74 43.38 19.15
N TYR A 26 -1.69 43.97 18.60
CA TYR A 26 -1.02 45.12 19.20
C TYR A 26 -0.74 46.16 18.12
N ASN A 27 -1.54 47.23 18.10
CA ASN A 27 -1.19 48.57 17.64
C ASN A 27 -2.43 49.43 17.87
N THR A 28 -2.66 49.74 19.14
CA THR A 28 -3.53 50.86 19.50
C THR A 28 -2.68 52.12 19.34
N THR A 29 -2.74 52.73 18.16
CA THR A 29 -2.20 54.07 17.94
C THR A 29 -2.93 55.03 18.87
N LEU A 30 -2.21 55.67 19.80
CA LEU A 30 -2.73 56.81 20.55
C LEU A 30 -2.99 57.96 19.56
N HIS A 31 -4.24 58.16 19.19
CA HIS A 31 -4.72 59.48 18.81
C HIS A 31 -5.47 60.05 20.01
N THR A 32 -5.00 61.20 20.49
CA THR A 32 -5.69 62.09 21.41
C THR A 32 -6.66 62.97 20.61
N PRO A 33 -7.99 62.80 20.72
CA PRO A 33 -8.93 63.83 20.34
C PRO A 33 -9.33 64.59 21.61
N ASN A 34 -8.90 65.84 21.70
CA ASN A 34 -9.48 66.81 22.63
C ASN A 34 -10.96 67.00 22.26
N THR A 35 -11.86 66.23 22.86
CA THR A 35 -13.30 66.50 22.80
C THR A 35 -14.02 65.85 23.97
N THR A 36 -14.90 66.64 24.58
CA THR A 36 -15.74 66.36 25.75
C THR A 36 -16.46 65.02 25.66
N LYS A 37 -16.38 64.23 26.75
CA LYS A 37 -17.04 62.93 26.87
C LYS A 37 -18.57 63.06 26.83
N ILE A 38 -19.21 62.46 25.84
CA ILE A 38 -20.59 61.99 25.93
C ILE A 38 -20.53 60.46 26.07
N PRO A 39 -21.02 59.86 27.17
CA PRO A 39 -20.95 58.41 27.35
C PRO A 39 -22.08 57.74 26.55
N THR A 40 -21.76 57.06 25.45
CA THR A 40 -22.65 56.08 24.83
C THR A 40 -22.24 54.66 25.23
N THR A 41 -22.28 54.37 26.53
CA THR A 41 -22.36 53.00 27.03
C THR A 41 -23.83 52.68 27.26
N ARG A 42 -24.52 52.12 26.27
CA ARG A 42 -25.77 51.38 26.53
C ARG A 42 -25.40 50.07 27.21
N LEU A 43 -25.37 50.12 28.54
CA LEU A 43 -25.29 48.95 29.40
C LEU A 43 -26.57 48.13 29.20
N LEU A 44 -26.45 46.82 29.01
CA LEU A 44 -27.59 45.87 29.02
C LEU A 44 -28.29 45.77 30.39
N CYS A 45 -27.97 46.65 31.35
CA CYS A 45 -28.53 46.71 32.70
C CYS A 45 -29.69 47.72 32.86
N GLU A 46 -30.15 48.40 31.80
CA GLU A 46 -31.32 49.31 31.90
C GLU A 46 -32.65 48.66 31.49
N CYS A 47 -32.69 47.36 31.20
CA CYS A 47 -33.94 46.70 30.77
C CYS A 47 -34.89 46.32 31.92
N GLU A 48 -34.54 46.57 33.19
CA GLU A 48 -35.43 46.26 34.33
C GLU A 48 -36.45 47.37 34.65
N LEU A 49 -36.33 48.57 34.05
CA LEU A 49 -37.32 49.65 34.22
C LEU A 49 -38.54 49.53 33.29
N TYR A 50 -38.51 48.57 32.34
CA TYR A 50 -39.62 48.28 31.42
C TYR A 50 -39.93 46.78 31.39
N ALA A 51 -40.12 46.17 32.56
CA ALA A 51 -40.92 44.96 32.66
C ALA A 51 -42.37 45.35 33.02
N PRO A 52 -43.26 45.66 32.04
CA PRO A 52 -44.69 45.71 32.30
C PRO A 52 -45.14 44.42 32.98
N PRO A 53 -45.76 44.52 34.16
CA PRO A 53 -46.50 43.41 34.71
C PRO A 53 -47.65 43.17 33.73
N ASN A 54 -47.73 41.95 33.19
CA ASN A 54 -48.89 41.43 32.45
C ASN A 54 -48.87 41.50 30.89
N TYR A 55 -47.78 41.06 30.24
CA TYR A 55 -47.79 40.77 28.80
C TYR A 55 -48.65 39.56 28.38
N ASN A 56 -49.06 38.72 29.33
CA ASN A 56 -49.86 37.52 29.07
C ASN A 56 -51.31 37.84 28.64
N ASN A 57 -51.79 39.07 28.88
CA ASN A 57 -53.16 39.48 28.60
C ASN A 57 -53.28 40.51 27.45
N ASP A 58 -52.18 40.90 26.80
CA ASP A 58 -52.23 41.75 25.61
C ASP A 58 -52.64 40.92 24.38
N PRO A 59 -53.78 41.22 23.72
CA PRO A 59 -54.26 40.45 22.57
C PRO A 59 -53.27 40.43 21.39
N LYS A 60 -52.43 41.47 21.22
CA LYS A 60 -51.38 41.47 20.18
C LYS A 60 -50.23 40.53 20.53
N MET A 61 -49.82 40.49 21.80
CA MET A 61 -48.73 39.61 22.25
C MET A 61 -49.15 38.14 22.17
N LYS A 62 -50.40 37.84 22.56
CA LYS A 62 -50.98 36.50 22.44
C LYS A 62 -50.99 36.00 20.99
N GLN A 63 -51.33 36.87 20.04
CA GLN A 63 -51.32 36.54 18.61
C GLN A 63 -49.90 36.23 18.07
N VAL A 64 -48.88 36.95 18.56
CA VAL A 64 -47.48 36.70 18.19
C VAL A 64 -46.98 35.37 18.77
N MET A 65 -47.30 35.09 20.03
CA MET A 65 -47.00 33.79 20.67
C MET A 65 -47.70 32.63 19.95
N ASP A 66 -48.99 32.76 19.62
CA ASP A 66 -49.73 31.72 18.89
C ASP A 66 -49.16 31.49 17.48
N ASN A 67 -48.72 32.53 16.77
CA ASN A 67 -48.05 32.38 15.48
C ASN A 67 -46.68 31.72 15.62
N PHE A 68 -45.91 32.07 16.65
CA PHE A 68 -44.61 31.46 16.92
C PHE A 68 -44.76 29.98 17.28
N ASP A 69 -45.73 29.63 18.12
CA ASP A 69 -46.04 28.25 18.49
C ASP A 69 -46.50 27.44 17.28
N ARG A 70 -47.36 28.00 16.42
CA ARG A 70 -47.79 27.33 15.18
C ARG A 70 -46.62 27.03 14.24
N HIS A 71 -45.74 28.01 14.02
CA HIS A 71 -44.53 27.82 13.21
C HIS A 71 -43.53 26.84 13.83
N THR A 72 -43.44 26.84 15.15
CA THR A 72 -42.53 25.96 15.89
C THR A 72 -43.04 24.52 15.88
N GLN A 73 -44.35 24.32 16.06
CA GLN A 73 -45.02 23.02 15.94
C GLN A 73 -44.89 22.44 14.53
N GLN A 74 -45.04 23.26 13.48
CA GLN A 74 -44.83 22.82 12.11
C GLN A 74 -43.38 22.36 11.86
N ARG A 75 -42.38 23.12 12.33
CA ARG A 75 -40.97 22.72 12.21
C ARG A 75 -40.65 21.43 12.97
N PHE A 76 -41.29 21.19 14.11
CA PHE A 76 -41.14 19.95 14.85
C PHE A 76 -41.68 18.75 14.06
N HIS A 77 -42.86 18.86 13.44
CA HIS A 77 -43.38 17.81 12.56
C HIS A 77 -42.49 17.55 11.34
N GLU A 78 -41.98 18.60 10.70
CA GLU A 78 -41.04 18.47 9.57
C GLU A 78 -39.70 17.84 9.97
N TYR A 79 -39.22 18.10 11.19
CA TYR A 79 -38.02 17.49 11.74
C TYR A 79 -38.25 16.00 12.05
N GLU A 80 -39.39 15.66 12.66
CA GLU A 80 -39.76 14.29 12.99
C GLU A 80 -39.92 13.42 11.73
N GLN A 81 -40.57 13.94 10.69
CA GLN A 81 -40.67 13.22 9.41
C GLN A 81 -39.31 12.97 8.76
N ARG A 82 -38.40 13.95 8.78
CA ARG A 82 -37.03 13.77 8.29
C ARG A 82 -36.26 12.73 9.09
N MET A 83 -36.40 12.74 10.42
CA MET A 83 -35.81 11.75 11.31
C MET A 83 -36.31 10.33 11.00
N ILE A 84 -37.62 10.16 10.78
CA ILE A 84 -38.22 8.86 10.43
C ILE A 84 -37.72 8.39 9.07
N LYS A 85 -37.67 9.26 8.05
CA LYS A 85 -37.17 8.94 6.70
C LYS A 85 -35.72 8.47 6.75
N ASN A 86 -34.84 9.25 7.39
CA ASN A 86 -33.40 8.91 7.48
C ASN A 86 -33.17 7.60 8.26
N ARG A 87 -34.00 7.31 9.28
CA ARG A 87 -33.96 6.01 9.98
C ARG A 87 -34.34 4.83 9.09
N LYS A 88 -35.36 4.98 8.24
CA LYS A 88 -35.75 3.93 7.27
C LYS A 88 -34.64 3.67 6.25
N GLU A 89 -34.09 4.73 5.65
CA GLU A 89 -33.00 4.61 4.67
C GLU A 89 -31.76 3.92 5.28
N CYS A 90 -31.37 4.28 6.50
CA CYS A 90 -30.25 3.64 7.19
C CYS A 90 -30.51 2.16 7.50
N LYS A 91 -31.76 1.80 7.86
CA LYS A 91 -32.14 0.40 8.12
C LYS A 91 -32.09 -0.45 6.85
N GLU A 92 -32.63 0.05 5.74
CA GLU A 92 -32.58 -0.62 4.43
C GLU A 92 -31.13 -0.80 3.94
N GLN A 93 -30.30 0.24 4.09
CA GLN A 93 -28.89 0.17 3.70
C GLN A 93 -28.10 -0.84 4.55
N CYS A 94 -28.42 -0.95 5.85
CA CYS A 94 -27.84 -1.95 6.74
C CYS A 94 -28.24 -3.38 6.33
N GLU A 95 -29.54 -3.62 6.09
CA GLU A 95 -30.04 -4.93 5.64
C GLU A 95 -29.42 -5.37 4.31
N GLN A 96 -29.28 -4.45 3.35
CA GLN A 96 -28.59 -4.71 2.07
C GLN A 96 -27.12 -5.08 2.26
N ASN A 97 -26.41 -4.38 3.15
CA ASN A 97 -25.01 -4.65 3.43
C ASN A 97 -24.82 -6.01 4.12
N ILE A 98 -25.73 -6.38 5.04
CA ILE A 98 -25.73 -7.70 5.69
C ILE A 98 -25.97 -8.80 4.65
N GLN A 99 -26.96 -8.64 3.75
CA GLN A 99 -27.21 -9.61 2.69
C GLN A 99 -26.01 -9.78 1.75
N LYS A 100 -25.33 -8.69 1.38
CA LYS A 100 -24.09 -8.74 0.57
C LYS A 100 -22.96 -9.47 1.29
N LEU A 101 -22.82 -9.28 2.60
CA LEU A 101 -21.79 -9.95 3.40
C LEU A 101 -22.05 -11.46 3.49
N ILE A 102 -23.30 -11.86 3.76
CA ILE A 102 -23.70 -13.28 3.78
C ILE A 102 -23.48 -13.95 2.41
N LEU A 103 -23.83 -13.28 1.31
CA LEU A 103 -23.62 -13.82 -0.03
C LEU A 103 -22.13 -14.00 -0.35
N LYS A 104 -21.30 -13.03 0.05
CA LYS A 104 -19.84 -13.10 -0.14
C LYS A 104 -19.22 -14.25 0.66
N GLU A 105 -19.65 -14.46 1.89
CA GLU A 105 -19.20 -15.60 2.72
C GLU A 105 -19.61 -16.95 2.11
N LYS A 106 -20.83 -17.06 1.58
CA LYS A 106 -21.28 -18.28 0.88
C LYS A 106 -20.42 -18.61 -0.34
N ILE A 107 -20.12 -17.63 -1.19
CA ILE A 107 -19.26 -17.83 -2.37
C ILE A 107 -17.84 -18.21 -1.95
N GLN A 108 -17.27 -17.55 -0.94
CA GLN A 108 -15.94 -17.90 -0.44
C GLN A 108 -15.88 -19.33 0.11
N LYS A 109 -16.94 -19.77 0.81
CA LYS A 109 -17.02 -21.13 1.33
C LYS A 109 -17.08 -22.17 0.20
N GLU A 110 -17.93 -21.95 -0.81
CA GLU A 110 -18.06 -22.87 -1.94
C GLU A 110 -16.76 -22.94 -2.78
N LEU A 111 -16.09 -21.80 -2.98
CA LEU A 111 -14.83 -21.74 -3.72
C LEU A 111 -13.69 -22.43 -2.95
N LYS A 112 -13.67 -22.31 -1.62
CA LYS A 112 -12.71 -23.02 -0.76
C LYS A 112 -12.94 -24.53 -0.80
N GLU A 113 -14.19 -24.98 -0.73
CA GLU A 113 -14.54 -26.40 -0.83
C GLU A 113 -14.14 -26.99 -2.19
N LYS A 114 -14.44 -26.29 -3.30
CA LYS A 114 -14.04 -26.71 -4.66
C LYS A 114 -12.53 -26.77 -4.85
N LEU A 115 -11.79 -25.79 -4.33
CA LEU A 115 -10.32 -25.82 -4.37
C LEU A 115 -9.74 -26.96 -3.52
N SER A 116 -10.32 -27.23 -2.35
CA SER A 116 -9.87 -28.35 -1.51
C SER A 116 -10.15 -29.72 -2.14
N ALA A 117 -11.28 -29.88 -2.85
CA ALA A 117 -11.59 -31.10 -3.58
C ALA A 117 -10.64 -31.31 -4.78
N LEU A 118 -10.37 -30.25 -5.56
CA LEU A 118 -9.40 -30.31 -6.67
C LEU A 118 -7.97 -30.66 -6.21
N GLN A 119 -7.61 -30.25 -5.01
CA GLN A 119 -6.28 -30.52 -4.44
C GLN A 119 -6.14 -31.96 -3.93
N ILE A 120 -7.26 -32.63 -3.60
CA ILE A 120 -7.28 -34.05 -3.24
C ILE A 120 -7.19 -34.93 -4.50
N ASP A 121 -7.82 -34.52 -5.61
CA ASP A 121 -7.80 -35.26 -6.90
C ASP A 121 -6.44 -35.27 -7.61
N LEU A 122 -5.50 -34.41 -7.20
CA LEU A 122 -4.14 -34.34 -7.77
C LEU A 122 -3.08 -35.09 -6.95
N SER A 123 -3.46 -35.68 -5.81
CA SER A 123 -2.51 -36.15 -4.79
C SER A 123 -2.59 -37.65 -4.51
N THR A 124 -2.73 -38.49 -5.55
CA THR A 124 -2.67 -39.95 -5.38
C THR A 124 -2.14 -40.73 -6.60
N HIS A 125 -1.02 -40.36 -7.25
CA HIS A 125 0.02 -41.38 -7.61
C HIS A 125 1.26 -40.94 -8.39
N ASP A 126 1.34 -39.77 -9.02
CA ASP A 126 2.52 -39.50 -9.86
C ASP A 126 3.30 -38.27 -9.36
N ILE A 127 4.42 -38.52 -8.66
CA ILE A 127 5.74 -37.86 -8.80
C ILE A 127 6.60 -38.18 -7.56
N PRO A 128 7.82 -38.71 -7.74
CA PRO A 128 8.67 -39.17 -6.64
C PRO A 128 9.31 -38.02 -5.85
N THR A 129 9.56 -38.33 -4.60
CA THR A 129 10.16 -37.57 -3.50
C THR A 129 11.44 -36.80 -3.88
N CYS A 130 11.35 -35.48 -4.01
CA CYS A 130 12.45 -34.59 -3.66
C CYS A 130 12.25 -34.14 -2.21
N VAL A 131 13.06 -34.71 -1.32
CA VAL A 131 13.17 -34.35 0.09
C VAL A 131 13.78 -32.94 0.18
N CYS A 132 12.92 -31.92 0.21
CA CYS A 132 13.24 -30.66 0.88
C CYS A 132 12.70 -30.77 2.31
N GLU A 133 13.63 -30.95 3.23
CA GLU A 133 13.44 -31.08 4.66
C GLU A 133 12.45 -30.03 5.23
N LYS A 134 11.51 -30.49 6.06
CA LYS A 134 10.37 -29.79 6.71
C LYS A 134 10.72 -28.53 7.53
N SER A 135 11.96 -28.06 7.50
CA SER A 135 12.50 -27.01 8.37
C SER A 135 12.13 -25.57 7.94
N LEU A 136 11.94 -25.30 6.64
CA LEU A 136 11.71 -23.93 6.16
C LEU A 136 10.24 -23.50 6.26
N ALA A 137 9.30 -24.37 5.92
CA ALA A 137 7.86 -24.08 6.00
C ALA A 137 7.39 -23.93 7.47
N ASP A 138 7.86 -24.82 8.36
CA ASP A 138 7.55 -24.75 9.80
C ASP A 138 8.16 -23.50 10.46
N LYS A 139 9.32 -23.00 9.98
CA LYS A 139 9.89 -21.72 10.44
C LYS A 139 9.13 -20.50 9.94
N THR A 140 8.70 -20.50 8.68
CA THR A 140 7.93 -19.38 8.12
C THR A 140 6.53 -19.30 8.71
N GLU A 141 5.88 -20.44 8.97
CA GLU A 141 4.54 -20.49 9.56
C GLU A 141 4.58 -20.09 11.04
N LYS A 142 5.60 -20.53 11.80
CA LYS A 142 5.80 -20.15 13.21
C LYS A 142 6.25 -18.70 13.39
N PHE A 143 6.95 -18.11 12.40
CA PHE A 143 7.26 -16.68 12.36
C PHE A 143 6.02 -15.84 12.02
N CYS A 144 5.16 -16.33 11.11
CA CYS A 144 3.90 -15.67 10.74
C CYS A 144 2.86 -15.73 11.88
N LEU A 145 2.78 -16.84 12.62
CA LEU A 145 1.91 -17.00 13.79
C LEU A 145 2.40 -16.22 15.02
N LYS A 146 3.72 -16.05 15.21
CA LYS A 146 4.27 -15.22 16.30
C LYS A 146 4.15 -13.71 16.04
N CYS A 147 4.07 -13.26 14.79
CA CYS A 147 3.79 -11.85 14.47
C CYS A 147 2.32 -11.43 14.74
N GLY A 148 1.39 -12.39 14.86
CA GLY A 148 -0.03 -12.10 15.12
C GLY A 148 -0.37 -11.83 16.58
N TYR A 149 0.48 -12.23 17.53
CA TYR A 149 0.24 -12.10 18.97
C TYR A 149 1.17 -11.08 19.62
N GLY A 150 1.08 -9.83 19.14
CA GLY A 150 1.63 -8.63 19.76
C GLY A 150 0.53 -7.65 20.15
N LEU A 151 -0.57 -8.14 20.72
CA LEU A 151 -1.69 -7.34 21.23
C LEU A 151 -1.23 -6.54 22.48
N GLY A 152 -0.75 -5.33 22.26
CA GLY A 152 -0.42 -4.41 23.35
C GLY A 152 -0.10 -2.96 22.97
N GLY A 153 -0.33 -2.52 21.73
CA GLY A 153 -0.07 -1.14 21.33
C GLY A 153 -0.86 -0.73 20.11
N ALA A 154 -1.83 0.17 20.29
CA ALA A 154 -2.71 0.69 19.25
C ALA A 154 -2.01 1.63 18.23
N LEU A 155 -0.73 1.42 17.94
CA LEU A 155 0.05 2.30 17.05
C LEU A 155 0.98 1.61 16.04
N THR A 156 1.22 0.29 16.07
CA THR A 156 2.26 -0.33 15.19
C THR A 156 1.74 -1.26 14.09
N SER A 157 0.42 -1.46 13.95
CA SER A 157 -0.13 -2.32 12.88
C SER A 157 0.13 -1.78 11.47
N TRP A 158 0.32 -0.47 11.29
CA TRP A 158 0.62 0.12 9.97
C TRP A 158 2.10 -0.10 9.56
N GLU A 159 3.01 -0.25 10.52
CA GLU A 159 4.45 -0.40 10.26
C GLU A 159 4.86 -1.85 10.03
N ILE A 160 4.22 -2.81 10.72
CA ILE A 160 4.64 -4.21 10.67
C ILE A 160 4.13 -4.92 9.41
N PHE A 161 2.92 -4.62 8.94
CA PHE A 161 2.33 -5.31 7.78
C PHE A 161 2.75 -4.70 6.42
N GLY A 162 3.01 -3.38 6.35
CA GLY A 162 3.43 -2.73 5.11
C GLY A 162 4.90 -2.98 4.76
N TYR A 163 5.79 -2.84 5.75
CA TYR A 163 7.24 -2.98 5.51
C TYR A 163 7.61 -4.43 5.21
N THR A 164 7.22 -5.38 6.06
CA THR A 164 7.62 -6.80 5.90
C THR A 164 7.05 -7.45 4.63
N GLY A 165 5.86 -7.04 4.18
CA GLY A 165 5.24 -7.54 2.96
C GLY A 165 5.98 -7.13 1.67
N ILE A 166 6.44 -5.87 1.59
CA ILE A 166 7.15 -5.37 0.40
C ILE A 166 8.49 -6.07 0.22
N TYR A 167 9.27 -6.23 1.30
CA TYR A 167 10.56 -6.95 1.22
C TYR A 167 10.38 -8.45 0.99
N GLY A 168 9.34 -9.07 1.57
CA GLY A 168 8.99 -10.46 1.31
C GLY A 168 8.67 -10.71 -0.17
N TRP A 169 7.84 -9.85 -0.76
CA TRP A 169 7.54 -9.90 -2.19
C TRP A 169 8.78 -9.65 -3.06
N ALA A 170 9.63 -8.68 -2.69
CA ALA A 170 10.85 -8.37 -3.42
C ALA A 170 11.81 -9.56 -3.50
N ASN A 171 11.98 -10.28 -2.38
CA ASN A 171 12.82 -11.47 -2.31
C ASN A 171 12.25 -12.62 -3.17
N TYR A 172 10.94 -12.84 -3.10
CA TYR A 172 10.27 -13.85 -3.94
C TYR A 172 10.38 -13.51 -5.43
N ALA A 173 10.15 -12.24 -5.79
CA ALA A 173 10.28 -11.77 -7.16
C ALA A 173 11.72 -11.88 -7.68
N ALA A 174 12.73 -11.63 -6.83
CA ALA A 174 14.13 -11.80 -7.17
C ALA A 174 14.49 -13.28 -7.47
N LEU A 175 13.88 -14.21 -6.73
CA LEU A 175 14.05 -15.65 -6.99
C LEU A 175 13.45 -16.05 -8.34
N LEU A 176 12.25 -15.57 -8.67
CA LEU A 176 11.64 -15.77 -9.99
C LEU A 176 12.43 -15.11 -11.12
N ALA A 177 13.05 -13.95 -10.86
CA ALA A 177 13.92 -13.28 -11.82
C ALA A 177 15.18 -14.11 -12.11
N HIS A 178 15.78 -14.71 -11.09
CA HIS A 178 16.91 -15.62 -11.23
C HIS A 178 16.54 -16.88 -12.03
N GLU A 179 15.40 -17.53 -11.72
CA GLU A 179 14.94 -18.70 -12.47
C GLU A 179 14.70 -18.38 -13.95
N ALA A 180 14.10 -17.22 -14.25
CA ALA A 180 13.92 -16.76 -15.61
C ALA A 180 15.24 -16.49 -16.33
N GLY A 181 16.23 -15.91 -15.64
CA GLY A 181 17.58 -15.72 -16.16
C GLY A 181 18.26 -17.05 -16.49
N VAL A 182 18.23 -18.02 -15.57
CA VAL A 182 18.77 -19.37 -15.79
C VAL A 182 18.12 -20.04 -17.00
N LYS A 183 16.79 -19.98 -17.12
CA LYS A 183 16.06 -20.55 -18.27
C LYS A 183 16.48 -19.90 -19.59
N ALA A 184 16.66 -18.58 -19.62
CA ALA A 184 17.10 -17.86 -20.81
C ALA A 184 18.56 -18.21 -21.17
N GLY A 185 19.45 -18.28 -20.17
CA GLY A 185 20.84 -18.68 -20.37
C GLY A 185 20.98 -20.10 -20.92
N ILE A 186 20.27 -21.07 -20.33
CA ILE A 186 20.25 -22.46 -20.83
C ILE A 186 19.81 -22.50 -22.29
N LYS A 187 18.72 -21.78 -22.63
CA LYS A 187 18.24 -21.70 -24.00
C LYS A 187 19.30 -21.15 -24.95
N ALA A 188 19.97 -20.05 -24.58
CA ALA A 188 21.02 -19.45 -25.40
C ALA A 188 22.20 -20.41 -25.63
N VAL A 189 22.63 -21.16 -24.62
CA VAL A 189 23.67 -22.19 -24.78
C VAL A 189 23.20 -23.30 -25.72
N ILE A 190 21.98 -23.80 -25.55
CA ILE A 190 21.40 -24.85 -26.41
C ILE A 190 21.32 -24.38 -27.86
N ASP A 191 20.83 -23.17 -28.10
CA ASP A 191 20.68 -22.60 -29.44
C ASP A 191 22.05 -22.47 -30.13
N MET A 192 23.07 -21.97 -29.42
CA MET A 192 24.46 -21.93 -29.90
C MET A 192 25.01 -23.32 -30.21
N LEU A 193 24.94 -24.26 -29.27
CA LEU A 193 25.51 -25.61 -29.49
C LEU A 193 24.78 -26.38 -30.58
N SER A 194 23.48 -26.15 -30.75
CA SER A 194 22.71 -26.73 -31.87
C SER A 194 23.16 -26.19 -33.23
N SER A 195 23.78 -25.01 -33.26
CA SER A 195 24.38 -24.42 -34.45
C SER A 195 25.84 -24.84 -34.70
N LEU A 196 26.34 -25.86 -33.97
CA LEU A 196 27.67 -26.41 -34.20
C LEU A 196 27.85 -26.85 -35.67
N PRO A 197 28.98 -26.52 -36.30
CA PRO A 197 29.18 -26.81 -37.71
C PRO A 197 29.13 -28.32 -38.02
N GLY A 198 28.23 -28.72 -38.91
CA GLY A 198 28.04 -30.12 -39.33
C GLY A 198 27.19 -30.98 -38.38
N LEU A 199 26.74 -30.44 -37.24
CA LEU A 199 25.90 -31.15 -36.28
C LEU A 199 24.51 -31.50 -36.86
N ASN A 200 24.02 -30.71 -37.82
CA ASN A 200 22.76 -30.92 -38.53
C ASN A 200 22.63 -32.31 -39.20
N ARG A 201 23.73 -33.03 -39.41
CA ARG A 201 23.72 -34.43 -39.90
C ARG A 201 23.37 -35.46 -38.82
N PHE A 202 23.25 -35.03 -37.57
CA PHE A 202 22.88 -35.85 -36.41
C PHE A 202 21.60 -35.33 -35.75
N PRO A 203 20.42 -35.57 -36.36
CA PRO A 203 19.16 -35.07 -35.83
C PRO A 203 18.78 -35.68 -34.46
N SER A 204 19.44 -36.77 -34.05
CA SER A 204 19.23 -37.42 -32.75
C SER A 204 19.86 -36.66 -31.58
N VAL A 205 20.65 -35.61 -31.83
CA VAL A 205 21.31 -34.83 -30.78
C VAL A 205 20.33 -33.82 -30.19
N ASP A 206 20.06 -33.99 -28.89
CA ASP A 206 19.23 -33.08 -28.13
C ASP A 206 19.99 -32.59 -26.89
N PHE A 207 20.47 -31.35 -26.96
CA PHE A 207 21.19 -30.71 -25.85
C PHE A 207 20.26 -30.38 -24.66
N SER A 208 18.94 -30.36 -24.84
CA SER A 208 18.00 -30.08 -23.74
C SER A 208 18.06 -31.11 -22.63
N LYS A 209 18.52 -32.33 -22.91
CA LYS A 209 18.70 -33.40 -21.91
C LYS A 209 20.05 -33.35 -21.21
N MET A 210 21.02 -32.65 -21.81
CA MET A 210 22.40 -32.62 -21.34
C MET A 210 22.72 -31.33 -20.60
N ILE A 211 22.04 -30.22 -20.93
CA ILE A 211 22.29 -28.89 -20.38
C ILE A 211 21.20 -28.54 -19.37
N ASN A 212 21.62 -28.08 -18.20
CA ASN A 212 20.74 -27.75 -17.08
C ASN A 212 21.30 -26.57 -16.29
N ALA A 213 20.61 -26.21 -15.20
CA ALA A 213 20.97 -25.08 -14.35
C ALA A 213 22.34 -25.21 -13.65
N THR A 214 22.92 -26.40 -13.55
CA THR A 214 24.17 -26.63 -12.81
C THR A 214 25.41 -26.67 -13.70
N ASN A 215 25.24 -26.79 -15.02
CA ASN A 215 26.34 -26.93 -15.98
C ASN A 215 26.40 -25.84 -17.06
N PHE A 216 25.29 -25.16 -17.39
CA PHE A 216 25.27 -24.15 -18.47
C PHE A 216 26.24 -22.99 -18.22
N ASN A 217 26.55 -22.71 -16.96
CA ASN A 217 27.45 -21.63 -16.54
C ASN A 217 28.88 -22.12 -16.23
N LYS A 218 29.26 -23.32 -16.68
CA LYS A 218 30.58 -23.89 -16.50
C LYS A 218 31.16 -24.31 -17.86
N SER A 219 32.08 -23.50 -18.39
CA SER A 219 32.74 -23.78 -19.67
C SER A 219 33.35 -25.19 -19.70
N THR A 220 34.06 -25.61 -18.65
CA THR A 220 34.70 -26.94 -18.58
C THR A 220 33.72 -28.10 -18.67
N GLU A 221 32.55 -28.00 -18.02
CA GLU A 221 31.49 -29.02 -18.09
C GLU A 221 30.89 -29.09 -19.50
N LEU A 222 30.64 -27.94 -20.12
CA LEU A 222 30.13 -27.88 -21.49
C LEU A 222 31.13 -28.51 -22.48
N VAL A 223 32.43 -28.22 -22.32
CA VAL A 223 33.48 -28.84 -23.13
C VAL A 223 33.47 -30.37 -22.97
N ASN A 224 33.35 -30.86 -21.74
CA ASN A 224 33.31 -32.30 -21.47
C ASN A 224 32.08 -32.96 -22.09
N ILE A 225 30.89 -32.36 -21.94
CA ILE A 225 29.63 -32.87 -22.51
C ILE A 225 29.75 -33.01 -24.04
N VAL A 226 30.19 -31.94 -24.71
CA VAL A 226 30.31 -31.94 -26.18
C VAL A 226 31.42 -32.88 -26.64
N LYS A 227 32.51 -33.02 -25.89
CA LYS A 227 33.60 -33.96 -26.21
C LYS A 227 33.15 -35.42 -26.11
N VAL A 228 32.42 -35.79 -25.06
CA VAL A 228 31.84 -37.14 -24.92
C VAL A 228 30.88 -37.42 -26.07
N LEU A 229 30.01 -36.45 -26.39
CA LEU A 229 29.07 -36.55 -27.50
C LEU A 229 29.80 -36.70 -28.86
N SER A 230 30.84 -35.90 -29.10
CA SER A 230 31.67 -35.99 -30.29
C SER A 230 32.32 -37.37 -30.41
N ASN A 231 32.86 -37.91 -29.32
CA ASN A 231 33.47 -39.24 -29.33
C ASN A 231 32.45 -40.33 -29.67
N GLU A 232 31.23 -40.27 -29.14
CA GLU A 232 30.16 -41.23 -29.47
C GLU A 232 29.73 -41.14 -30.93
N LEU A 233 29.50 -39.93 -31.44
CA LEU A 233 29.02 -39.71 -32.80
C LEU A 233 30.07 -40.03 -33.88
N CYS A 234 31.35 -39.78 -33.58
CA CYS A 234 32.43 -39.90 -34.54
C CYS A 234 33.11 -41.28 -34.56
N LYS A 235 32.66 -42.24 -33.73
CA LYS A 235 33.16 -43.63 -33.72
C LYS A 235 33.06 -44.32 -35.08
N THR A 236 31.99 -44.07 -35.83
CA THR A 236 31.64 -44.84 -37.04
C THR A 236 32.04 -44.15 -38.35
N SER A 237 32.31 -42.84 -38.36
CA SER A 237 32.73 -42.14 -39.58
C SER A 237 33.47 -40.82 -39.32
N ASN A 238 34.80 -40.86 -39.48
CA ASN A 238 35.66 -39.66 -39.46
C ASN A 238 35.47 -38.71 -40.66
N LYS A 239 34.63 -39.08 -41.63
CA LYS A 239 34.42 -38.30 -42.87
C LYS A 239 33.35 -37.21 -42.74
N GLN A 240 32.60 -37.18 -41.63
CA GLN A 240 31.58 -36.16 -41.42
C GLN A 240 32.21 -34.85 -40.97
N PHE A 241 31.71 -33.74 -41.50
CA PHE A 241 32.27 -32.40 -41.27
C PHE A 241 32.36 -32.04 -39.78
N PHE A 242 31.35 -32.42 -38.99
CA PHE A 242 31.36 -32.27 -37.53
C PHE A 242 32.57 -32.97 -36.88
N CYS A 243 32.88 -34.20 -37.27
CA CYS A 243 34.01 -34.96 -36.73
C CYS A 243 35.36 -34.41 -37.15
N SER A 244 35.45 -33.79 -38.33
CA SER A 244 36.65 -33.05 -38.73
C SER A 244 36.78 -31.75 -37.92
N PHE A 245 35.67 -31.03 -37.73
CA PHE A 245 35.62 -29.78 -36.96
C PHE A 245 36.00 -29.99 -35.50
N THR A 246 35.49 -31.03 -34.84
CA THR A 246 35.79 -31.31 -33.44
C THR A 246 37.25 -31.67 -33.18
N ASN A 247 37.96 -32.16 -34.20
CA ASN A 247 39.38 -32.49 -34.14
C ASN A 247 40.30 -31.38 -34.69
N MET A 248 39.77 -30.29 -35.25
CA MET A 248 40.58 -29.18 -35.76
C MET A 248 41.40 -28.54 -34.64
N ASP A 249 42.66 -28.22 -34.95
CA ASP A 249 43.61 -27.60 -34.03
C ASP A 249 43.72 -28.34 -32.68
N ASN A 250 43.70 -29.68 -32.70
CA ASN A 250 43.67 -30.54 -31.51
C ASN A 250 42.47 -30.24 -30.58
N GLY A 251 41.32 -29.85 -31.14
CA GLY A 251 40.10 -29.53 -30.41
C GLY A 251 39.99 -28.09 -29.91
N LYS A 252 40.95 -27.21 -30.25
CA LYS A 252 40.90 -25.78 -29.85
C LYS A 252 39.72 -25.03 -30.46
N GLN A 253 39.37 -25.32 -31.73
CA GLN A 253 38.23 -24.69 -32.41
C GLN A 253 36.91 -25.02 -31.70
N LEU A 254 36.74 -26.29 -31.33
CA LEU A 254 35.60 -26.76 -30.55
C LEU A 254 35.52 -26.06 -29.18
N ALA A 255 36.63 -25.99 -28.47
CA ALA A 255 36.70 -25.30 -27.18
C ALA A 255 36.33 -23.82 -27.31
N GLY A 256 36.85 -23.11 -28.31
CA GLY A 256 36.52 -21.70 -28.55
C GLY A 256 35.05 -21.46 -28.91
N TYR A 257 34.44 -22.39 -29.65
CA TYR A 257 33.02 -22.33 -29.95
C TYR A 257 32.16 -22.54 -28.69
N ILE A 258 32.54 -23.52 -27.86
CA ILE A 258 31.84 -23.80 -26.60
C ILE A 258 32.02 -22.65 -25.61
N ASP A 259 33.19 -22.02 -25.56
CA ASP A 259 33.42 -20.81 -24.78
C ASP A 259 32.52 -19.67 -25.26
N SER A 260 32.33 -19.52 -26.57
CA SER A 260 31.40 -18.52 -27.12
C SER A 260 29.95 -18.81 -26.71
N ALA A 261 29.53 -20.08 -26.76
CA ALA A 261 28.21 -20.52 -26.30
C ALA A 261 28.02 -20.25 -24.80
N TYR A 262 29.03 -20.58 -23.98
CA TYR A 262 29.08 -20.30 -22.55
C TYR A 262 28.92 -18.80 -22.27
N GLN A 263 29.70 -17.94 -22.93
CA GLN A 263 29.63 -16.50 -22.74
C GLN A 263 28.27 -15.93 -23.14
N ALA A 264 27.69 -16.41 -24.24
CA ALA A 264 26.33 -16.02 -24.64
C ALA A 264 25.28 -16.45 -23.61
N GLY A 265 25.39 -17.67 -23.07
CA GLY A 265 24.52 -18.16 -22.01
C GLY A 265 24.58 -17.34 -20.73
N VAL A 266 25.79 -17.00 -20.27
CA VAL A 266 26.01 -16.17 -19.08
C VAL A 266 25.51 -14.74 -19.31
N ALA A 267 25.78 -14.17 -20.49
CA ALA A 267 25.32 -12.84 -20.85
C ALA A 267 23.79 -12.75 -20.89
N GLU A 268 23.13 -13.71 -21.54
CA GLU A 268 21.67 -13.74 -21.64
C GLU A 268 21.01 -13.96 -20.27
N ALA A 269 21.56 -14.86 -19.45
CA ALA A 269 21.08 -15.07 -18.08
C ALA A 269 21.18 -13.79 -17.24
N SER A 270 22.32 -13.10 -17.31
CA SER A 270 22.56 -11.84 -16.61
C SER A 270 21.66 -10.72 -17.10
N ASN A 271 21.44 -10.62 -18.42
CA ASN A 271 20.58 -9.60 -19.03
C ASN A 271 19.12 -9.75 -18.58
N VAL A 272 18.57 -10.96 -18.70
CA VAL A 272 17.17 -11.23 -18.32
C VAL A 272 16.97 -11.08 -16.81
N GLN A 273 17.89 -11.60 -16.00
CA GLN A 273 17.83 -11.44 -14.54
C GLN A 273 17.96 -9.95 -14.15
N GLY A 274 18.94 -9.25 -14.71
CA GLY A 274 19.22 -7.84 -14.44
C GLY A 274 18.05 -6.93 -14.77
N ALA A 275 17.43 -7.12 -15.95
CA ALA A 275 16.24 -6.36 -16.35
C ALA A 275 15.08 -6.55 -15.37
N LYS A 276 14.81 -7.80 -14.95
CA LYS A 276 13.73 -8.10 -13.99
C LYS A 276 14.03 -7.55 -12.59
N VAL A 277 15.26 -7.72 -12.10
CA VAL A 277 15.69 -7.18 -10.80
C VAL A 277 15.61 -5.65 -10.78
N ALA A 278 15.96 -4.98 -11.89
CA ALA A 278 15.80 -3.54 -12.01
C ALA A 278 14.34 -3.11 -11.84
N ILE A 279 13.40 -3.79 -12.51
CA ILE A 279 11.96 -3.54 -12.37
C ILE A 279 11.53 -3.72 -10.90
N ILE A 280 11.90 -4.84 -10.27
CA ILE A 280 11.58 -5.12 -8.86
C ILE A 280 12.09 -3.99 -7.94
N LYS A 281 13.33 -3.53 -8.14
CA LYS A 281 13.91 -2.44 -7.38
C LYS A 281 13.15 -1.11 -7.56
N THR A 282 12.72 -0.80 -8.78
CA THR A 282 11.94 0.41 -9.05
C THR A 282 10.55 0.34 -8.39
N THR A 283 9.83 -0.77 -8.56
CA THR A 283 8.50 -0.97 -7.98
C THR A 283 8.52 -0.96 -6.46
N THR A 284 9.52 -1.57 -5.84
CA THR A 284 9.67 -1.57 -4.38
C THR A 284 10.02 -0.20 -3.83
N ALA A 285 10.82 0.60 -4.54
CA ALA A 285 11.09 1.99 -4.20
C ALA A 285 9.83 2.87 -4.30
N ASP A 286 9.03 2.70 -5.36
CA ASP A 286 7.79 3.44 -5.56
C ASP A 286 6.75 3.12 -4.48
N LEU A 287 6.57 1.83 -4.16
CA LEU A 287 5.69 1.39 -3.07
C LEU A 287 6.13 1.97 -1.72
N SER A 288 7.43 1.92 -1.43
CA SER A 288 8.00 2.49 -0.21
C SER A 288 7.72 4.00 -0.13
N TYR A 289 7.97 4.74 -1.21
CA TYR A 289 7.70 6.18 -1.28
C TYR A 289 6.23 6.50 -1.02
N ASN A 290 5.31 5.81 -1.70
CA ASN A 290 3.88 6.00 -1.52
C ASN A 290 3.43 5.71 -0.07
N MET A 291 4.02 4.69 0.56
CA MET A 291 3.75 4.38 1.97
C MET A 291 4.24 5.48 2.91
N PHE A 292 5.42 6.05 2.69
CA PHE A 292 5.91 7.20 3.46
C PHE A 292 5.01 8.43 3.31
N VAL A 293 4.62 8.76 2.07
CA VAL A 293 3.74 9.90 1.79
C VAL A 293 2.37 9.71 2.44
N SER A 294 1.80 8.51 2.37
CA SER A 294 0.54 8.17 3.05
C SER A 294 0.67 8.33 4.57
N GLY A 295 1.76 7.84 5.17
CA GLY A 295 2.01 7.96 6.61
C GLY A 295 2.09 9.41 7.08
N ILE A 296 2.85 10.25 6.37
CA ILE A 296 2.95 11.70 6.67
C ILE A 296 1.58 12.37 6.56
N THR A 297 0.79 12.03 5.54
CA THR A 297 -0.54 12.62 5.33
C THR A 297 -1.48 12.33 6.49
N ILE A 298 -1.51 11.07 6.97
CA ILE A 298 -2.33 10.68 8.13
C ILE A 298 -1.86 11.42 9.39
N LEU A 299 -0.55 11.53 9.62
CA LEU A 299 0.01 12.23 10.78
C LEU A 299 -0.42 13.70 10.80
N VAL A 300 -0.37 14.39 9.65
CA VAL A 300 -0.83 15.78 9.53
C VAL A 300 -2.31 15.93 9.86
N ILE A 301 -3.18 15.03 9.36
CA ILE A 301 -4.62 15.05 9.66
C ILE A 301 -4.87 14.88 11.18
N VAL A 302 -4.17 13.93 11.82
CA VAL A 302 -4.28 13.69 13.26
C VAL A 302 -3.83 14.92 14.06
N LEU A 303 -2.72 15.56 13.67
CA LEU A 303 -2.25 16.80 14.33
C LEU A 303 -3.29 17.92 14.24
N VAL A 304 -3.88 18.14 13.07
CA VAL A 304 -4.94 19.15 12.89
C VAL A 304 -6.14 18.85 13.78
N MET A 305 -6.60 17.60 13.84
CA MET A 305 -7.69 17.17 14.71
C MET A 305 -7.39 17.41 16.19
N VAL A 306 -6.15 17.14 16.64
CA VAL A 306 -5.71 17.41 18.01
C VAL A 306 -5.70 18.91 18.31
N ILE A 307 -5.19 19.75 17.39
CA ILE A 307 -5.19 21.21 17.56
C ILE A 307 -6.62 21.75 17.69
N ILE A 308 -7.52 21.34 16.79
CA ILE A 308 -8.94 21.73 16.85
C ILE A 308 -9.58 21.28 18.17
N TYR A 309 -9.33 20.04 18.59
CA TYR A 309 -9.81 19.50 19.85
C TYR A 309 -9.32 20.32 21.05
N LEU A 310 -8.04 20.70 21.09
CA LEU A 310 -7.46 21.52 22.16
C LEU A 310 -8.10 22.91 22.21
N ILE A 311 -8.33 23.55 21.06
CA ILE A 311 -9.02 24.85 20.97
C ILE A 311 -10.45 24.74 21.50
N LEU A 312 -11.21 23.73 21.06
CA LEU A 312 -12.58 23.50 21.50
C LEU A 312 -12.66 23.20 23.00
N ARG A 313 -11.74 22.38 23.52
CA ARG A 313 -11.63 22.06 24.95
C ARG A 313 -11.32 23.30 25.78
N TYR A 314 -10.39 24.14 25.31
CA TYR A 314 -10.07 25.42 25.95
C TYR A 314 -11.29 26.34 26.01
N ARG A 315 -12.03 26.50 24.89
CA ARG A 315 -13.27 27.30 24.84
C ARG A 315 -14.35 26.78 25.79
N ARG A 316 -14.55 25.46 25.88
CA ARG A 316 -15.50 24.84 26.82
C ARG A 316 -15.13 25.13 28.28
N LYS A 317 -13.85 24.95 28.66
CA LYS A 317 -13.37 25.28 30.02
C LYS A 317 -13.61 26.75 30.36
N LYS A 318 -13.32 27.68 29.44
CA LYS A 318 -13.56 29.12 29.65
C LYS A 318 -15.05 29.42 29.85
N LYS A 319 -15.94 28.80 29.05
CA LYS A 319 -17.40 28.96 29.20
C LYS A 319 -17.90 28.45 30.56
N MET A 320 -17.41 27.32 31.04
CA MET A 320 -17.79 26.77 32.35
C MET A 320 -17.32 27.64 33.51
N LYS A 321 -16.09 28.17 33.46
CA LYS A 321 -15.59 29.12 34.48
C LYS A 321 -16.46 30.37 34.56
N LYS A 322 -16.84 30.95 33.41
CA LYS A 322 -17.75 32.11 33.37
C LYS A 322 -19.11 31.78 33.98
N LYS A 323 -19.72 30.64 33.63
CA LYS A 323 -21.01 30.21 34.22
C LYS A 323 -20.94 30.09 35.75
N LEU A 324 -19.86 29.54 36.29
CA LEU A 324 -19.68 29.40 37.74
C LEU A 324 -19.63 30.76 38.45
N GLN A 325 -19.02 31.77 37.83
CA GLN A 325 -18.98 33.14 38.37
C GLN A 325 -20.38 33.76 38.38
N TYR A 326 -21.17 33.62 37.31
CA TYR A 326 -22.55 34.13 37.28
C TYR A 326 -23.46 33.47 38.32
N ILE A 327 -23.33 32.15 38.54
CA ILE A 327 -24.12 31.44 39.56
C ILE A 327 -23.79 31.92 40.99
N LYS A 328 -22.52 32.28 41.25
CA LYS A 328 -22.13 32.83 42.56
C LYS A 328 -22.76 34.20 42.80
N LEU A 329 -22.73 35.09 41.79
CA LEU A 329 -23.31 36.43 41.90
C LEU A 329 -24.84 36.43 42.08
N LEU A 330 -25.54 35.39 41.61
CA LEU A 330 -27.00 35.27 41.77
C LEU A 330 -27.44 34.70 43.13
N LYS A 331 -26.50 34.26 43.96
CA LYS A 331 -26.78 33.67 45.29
C LYS A 331 -26.54 34.63 46.45
N GLU A 332 -25.87 35.75 46.19
CA GLU A 332 -25.73 36.88 47.12
C GLU A 332 -26.90 37.85 46.93
#